data_AF-A0A6L8FWW1-F1
#
_entry.id   AF-A0A6L8FWW1-F1
#
_cell.length_a   1.000
_cell.length_b   1.000
_cell.length_c   1.000
_cell.angle_alpha   90.00
_cell.angle_beta   90.00
_cell.angle_gamma   90.00
#
_symmetry.space_group_name_H-M   'P 1'
#
loop_
_entity.id
_entity.type
_entity.pdbx_description
1 polymer ?
#
loop_
_entity_poly.entity_id
_entity_poly.type
_entity_poly.pdbx_seq_one_letter_code
_entity_poly.pdbx_strand_id
1 'polypeptide(L)'
;MQRIDLDIPGAAYPIFVGHDILGELGPRCRDLALGRQVALVSDEVVAARYLQPAAASLRAAGFEVLEIVYTGGEEAKNLSEAEGIFTQMIAAGFDRGDWVVALGGGVVGDMAGFVASTYLRGVPYVQVPTTIVAQVDSSIGGKTGVNHALGKNLIGTFHQPRLVLADTNALHSLPRRERIAGMAEVVKHGLIRDAELFAFLEEHLEEVVDMALEPETLD
;
A
#
# COMPACT_ATOMS: atom_id res chain seq x y z
N MET A 1 -16.04 -8.38 0.02
CA MET A 1 -15.32 -7.12 -0.27
C MET A 1 -16.12 -5.97 0.32
N GLN A 2 -15.48 -5.16 1.16
CA GLN A 2 -16.03 -3.96 1.78
C GLN A 2 -15.41 -2.72 1.12
N ARG A 3 -16.18 -1.62 1.10
CA ARG A 3 -15.70 -0.30 0.66
C ARG A 3 -15.87 0.68 1.82
N ILE A 4 -14.79 1.39 2.14
CA ILE A 4 -14.77 2.46 3.13
C ILE A 4 -14.43 3.74 2.38
N ASP A 5 -15.30 4.74 2.40
CA ASP A 5 -15.04 6.05 1.81
C ASP A 5 -14.40 6.94 2.88
N LEU A 6 -13.11 7.25 2.71
CA LEU A 6 -12.39 8.15 3.61
C LEU A 6 -12.61 9.58 3.14
N ASP A 7 -13.15 10.42 4.02
CA ASP A 7 -13.28 11.86 3.82
C ASP A 7 -12.43 12.60 4.86
N ILE A 8 -11.33 13.18 4.40
CA ILE A 8 -10.41 13.98 5.21
C ILE A 8 -10.23 15.35 4.56
N PRO A 9 -9.90 16.40 5.33
CA PRO A 9 -9.70 17.73 4.77
C PRO A 9 -8.71 17.73 3.60
N GLY A 10 -9.19 18.08 2.41
CA GLY A 10 -8.40 18.18 1.19
C GLY A 10 -8.28 16.90 0.36
N ALA A 11 -8.82 15.76 0.79
CA ALA A 11 -8.87 14.54 -0.02
C ALA A 11 -10.00 13.60 0.38
N ALA A 12 -10.67 13.02 -0.63
CA ALA A 12 -11.59 11.92 -0.45
C ALA A 12 -11.19 10.76 -1.38
N TYR A 13 -11.09 9.56 -0.83
CA TYR A 13 -10.73 8.37 -1.60
C TYR A 13 -11.34 7.09 -1.01
N PRO A 14 -11.64 6.09 -1.86
CA PRO A 14 -12.12 4.79 -1.41
C PRO A 14 -10.97 3.89 -0.94
N ILE A 15 -11.26 3.11 0.09
CA ILE A 15 -10.48 1.96 0.54
C ILE A 15 -11.32 0.72 0.25
N PHE A 16 -10.78 -0.20 -0.56
CA PHE A 16 -11.39 -1.49 -0.84
C PHE A 16 -10.67 -2.56 -0.02
N VAL A 17 -11.41 -3.30 0.79
CA VAL A 17 -10.88 -4.40 1.60
C VAL A 17 -11.57 -5.70 1.18
N GLY A 18 -10.81 -6.74 0.90
CA GLY A 18 -11.39 -8.02 0.50
C GLY A 18 -10.35 -9.11 0.33
N HIS A 19 -10.83 -10.34 0.19
CA HIS A 19 -10.00 -11.51 -0.05
C HIS A 19 -9.91 -11.80 -1.55
N ASP A 20 -8.69 -11.96 -2.06
CA ASP A 20 -8.40 -12.30 -3.46
C ASP A 20 -8.95 -11.27 -4.46
N ILE A 21 -8.74 -9.99 -4.14
CA ILE A 21 -9.23 -8.84 -4.91
C ILE A 21 -8.15 -8.14 -5.73
N LEU A 22 -6.92 -8.63 -5.77
CA LEU A 22 -5.84 -8.02 -6.57
C LEU A 22 -6.19 -7.93 -8.06
N GLY A 23 -7.02 -8.87 -8.57
CA GLY A 23 -7.57 -8.83 -9.93
C GLY A 23 -8.46 -7.61 -10.22
N GLU A 24 -9.00 -6.96 -9.19
CA GLU A 24 -9.83 -5.75 -9.30
C GLU A 24 -9.01 -4.46 -9.43
N LEU A 25 -7.69 -4.49 -9.23
CA LEU A 25 -6.85 -3.28 -9.25
C LEU A 25 -7.01 -2.42 -10.50
N GLY A 26 -6.84 -3.01 -11.68
CA GLY A 26 -7.03 -2.33 -12.96
C GLY A 26 -8.44 -1.77 -13.14
N PRO A 27 -9.51 -2.60 -13.00
CA PRO A 27 -10.89 -2.13 -13.04
C PRO A 27 -11.16 -0.93 -12.13
N ARG A 28 -10.70 -0.94 -10.87
CA ARG A 28 -10.91 0.16 -9.92
C ARG A 28 -10.13 1.41 -10.29
N CYS A 29 -8.92 1.26 -10.82
CA CYS A 29 -8.11 2.39 -11.26
C CYS A 29 -8.67 3.10 -12.51
N ARG A 30 -9.43 2.41 -13.36
CA ARG A 30 -10.10 3.07 -14.51
C ARG A 30 -11.11 4.13 -14.09
N ASP A 31 -11.74 3.95 -12.95
CA ASP A 31 -12.76 4.88 -12.46
C ASP A 31 -12.16 6.18 -11.89
N LEU A 32 -10.83 6.29 -11.80
CA LEU A 32 -10.13 7.39 -11.13
C LEU A 32 -9.66 8.53 -12.06
N ALA A 33 -9.99 8.46 -13.36
CA ALA A 33 -9.57 9.43 -14.38
C ALA A 33 -8.03 9.65 -14.42
N LEU A 34 -7.29 8.55 -14.38
CA LEU A 34 -5.82 8.52 -14.40
C LEU A 34 -5.26 8.54 -15.83
N GLY A 35 -4.00 8.94 -15.97
CA GLY A 35 -3.24 8.84 -17.21
C GLY A 35 -2.98 7.40 -17.63
N ARG A 36 -2.31 7.25 -18.78
CA ARG A 36 -2.18 5.97 -19.47
C ARG A 36 -1.06 5.10 -18.90
N GLN A 37 0.07 5.71 -18.51
CA GLN A 37 1.20 4.99 -17.96
C GLN A 37 1.11 4.90 -16.43
N VAL A 38 1.47 3.74 -15.91
CA VAL A 38 1.53 3.46 -14.48
C VAL A 38 2.88 2.87 -14.12
N ALA A 39 3.55 3.47 -13.14
CA ALA A 39 4.73 2.91 -12.51
C ALA A 39 4.28 1.99 -11.37
N LEU A 40 4.41 0.68 -11.55
CA LEU A 40 4.13 -0.31 -10.53
C LEU A 40 5.41 -0.56 -9.72
N VAL A 41 5.48 0.05 -8.54
CA VAL A 41 6.65 0.03 -7.66
C VAL A 41 6.48 -1.02 -6.56
N SER A 42 7.46 -1.90 -6.40
CA SER A 42 7.47 -2.96 -5.37
C SER A 42 8.89 -3.25 -4.89
N ASP A 43 9.02 -3.87 -3.72
CA ASP A 43 10.25 -4.54 -3.31
C ASP A 43 10.35 -5.97 -3.90
N GLU A 44 11.54 -6.57 -3.88
CA GLU A 44 11.82 -7.91 -4.41
C GLU A 44 10.94 -9.02 -3.79
N VAL A 45 10.68 -8.96 -2.47
CA VAL A 45 9.96 -10.00 -1.74
C VAL A 45 8.49 -10.03 -2.12
N VAL A 46 7.88 -8.85 -2.20
CA VAL A 46 6.49 -8.66 -2.63
C VAL A 46 6.37 -8.90 -4.13
N ALA A 47 7.35 -8.43 -4.91
CA ALA A 47 7.31 -8.53 -6.36
C ALA A 47 7.27 -9.97 -6.85
N ALA A 48 8.04 -10.86 -6.20
CA ALA A 48 8.08 -12.29 -6.50
C ALA A 48 6.70 -12.99 -6.42
N ARG A 49 5.74 -12.39 -5.71
CA ARG A 49 4.39 -12.97 -5.49
C ARG A 49 3.29 -12.20 -6.21
N TYR A 50 3.33 -10.87 -6.13
CA TYR A 50 2.16 -10.04 -6.43
C TYR A 50 2.36 -9.11 -7.63
N LEU A 51 3.59 -8.92 -8.12
CA LEU A 51 3.87 -8.00 -9.22
C LEU A 51 3.12 -8.39 -10.50
N GLN A 52 3.24 -9.66 -10.90
CA GLN A 52 2.65 -10.14 -12.16
C GLN A 52 1.11 -10.14 -12.11
N PRO A 53 0.44 -10.62 -11.05
CA PRO A 53 -1.01 -10.48 -10.92
C PRO A 53 -1.49 -9.02 -10.97
N ALA A 54 -0.82 -8.11 -10.25
CA ALA A 54 -1.16 -6.69 -10.24
C ALA A 54 -0.96 -6.05 -11.63
N ALA A 55 0.19 -6.31 -12.27
CA ALA A 55 0.49 -5.81 -13.61
C ALA A 55 -0.48 -6.36 -14.65
N ALA A 56 -0.87 -7.64 -14.55
CA ALA A 56 -1.87 -8.25 -15.42
C ALA A 56 -3.24 -7.58 -15.29
N SER A 57 -3.69 -7.31 -14.06
CA SER A 57 -4.95 -6.58 -13.81
C SER A 57 -4.92 -5.17 -14.44
N LEU A 58 -3.82 -4.42 -14.23
CA LEU A 58 -3.63 -3.09 -14.81
C LEU A 58 -3.59 -3.11 -16.35
N ARG A 59 -2.85 -4.05 -16.95
CA ARG A 59 -2.77 -4.22 -18.41
C ARG A 59 -4.11 -4.62 -19.02
N ALA A 60 -4.85 -5.54 -18.39
CA ALA A 60 -6.19 -5.91 -18.81
C ALA A 60 -7.17 -4.72 -18.74
N ALA A 61 -6.87 -3.75 -17.88
CA ALA A 61 -7.59 -2.50 -17.82
C ALA A 61 -7.18 -1.45 -18.86
N GLY A 62 -6.13 -1.70 -19.65
CA GLY A 62 -5.67 -0.81 -20.73
C GLY A 62 -4.56 0.16 -20.33
N PHE A 63 -3.97 0.01 -19.14
CA PHE A 63 -2.81 0.80 -18.71
C PHE A 63 -1.50 0.25 -19.27
N GLU A 64 -0.56 1.15 -19.54
CA GLU A 64 0.83 0.77 -19.82
C GLU A 64 1.62 0.69 -18.51
N VAL A 65 2.02 -0.53 -18.16
CA VAL A 65 2.67 -0.81 -16.87
C VAL A 65 4.18 -0.82 -17.02
N LEU A 66 4.85 0.15 -16.38
CA LEU A 66 6.27 0.11 -16.08
C LEU A 66 6.47 -0.57 -14.73
N GLU A 67 7.07 -1.76 -14.73
CA GLU A 67 7.39 -2.49 -13.50
C GLU A 67 8.72 -1.99 -12.94
N ILE A 68 8.72 -1.52 -11.68
CA ILE A 68 9.92 -1.02 -10.99
C ILE A 68 10.10 -1.83 -9.71
N VAL A 69 11.17 -2.63 -9.65
CA VAL A 69 11.53 -3.43 -8.48
C VAL A 69 12.85 -2.94 -7.92
N TYR A 70 12.88 -2.70 -6.61
CA TYR A 70 14.08 -2.32 -5.86
C TYR A 70 14.32 -3.31 -4.71
N THR A 71 15.53 -3.30 -4.16
CA THR A 71 16.01 -4.30 -3.17
C THR A 71 15.06 -4.47 -1.96
N GLY A 72 14.37 -3.41 -1.55
CA GLY A 72 13.43 -3.45 -0.43
C GLY A 72 14.08 -3.33 0.95
N GLY A 73 13.23 -3.36 1.98
CA GLY A 73 13.65 -3.22 3.37
C GLY A 73 13.85 -1.77 3.83
N GLU A 74 13.91 -1.58 5.14
CA GLU A 74 13.98 -0.25 5.77
C GLU A 74 15.26 0.53 5.41
N GLU A 75 16.36 -0.17 5.13
CA GLU A 75 17.64 0.44 4.71
C GLU A 75 17.55 1.02 3.29
N ALA A 76 16.77 0.37 2.40
CA ALA A 76 16.48 0.87 1.07
C ALA A 76 15.49 2.05 1.08
N LYS A 77 14.94 2.42 2.24
CA LYS A 77 14.04 3.56 2.36
C LYS A 77 14.82 4.88 2.40
N ASN A 78 15.54 5.23 1.34
CA ASN A 78 16.44 6.40 1.28
C ASN A 78 16.34 7.16 -0.06
N LEU A 79 16.94 8.36 -0.13
CA LEU A 79 16.88 9.20 -1.33
C LEU A 79 17.57 8.58 -2.57
N SER A 80 18.57 7.71 -2.39
CA SER A 80 19.26 7.06 -3.51
C SER A 80 18.35 6.07 -4.24
N GLU A 81 17.56 5.31 -3.49
CA GLU A 81 16.58 4.39 -4.05
C GLU A 81 15.42 5.17 -4.71
N ALA A 82 14.99 6.28 -4.11
CA ALA A 82 14.02 7.19 -4.74
C ALA A 82 14.53 7.74 -6.10
N GLU A 83 15.81 8.13 -6.18
CA GLU A 83 16.45 8.58 -7.42
C GLU A 83 16.46 7.50 -8.51
N GLY A 84 16.65 6.23 -8.11
CA GLY A 84 16.55 5.09 -9.03
C GLY A 84 15.15 4.92 -9.62
N ILE A 85 14.10 5.15 -8.82
CA ILE A 85 12.71 5.13 -9.28
C ILE A 85 12.44 6.32 -10.21
N PHE A 86 12.87 7.53 -9.84
CA PHE A 86 12.74 8.72 -10.70
C PHE A 86 13.41 8.50 -12.06
N THR A 87 14.63 7.96 -12.06
CA THR A 87 15.40 7.71 -13.28
C THR A 87 14.63 6.82 -14.26
N GLN A 88 14.00 5.76 -13.77
CA GLN A 88 13.20 4.86 -14.60
C GLN A 88 11.95 5.52 -15.15
N MET A 89 11.22 6.30 -14.32
CA MET A 89 10.04 7.05 -14.77
C MET A 89 10.40 8.11 -15.83
N ILE A 90 11.51 8.84 -15.64
CA ILE A 90 12.00 9.84 -16.60
C ILE A 90 12.39 9.17 -17.92
N ALA A 91 13.14 8.07 -17.86
CA ALA A 91 13.57 7.34 -19.05
C ALA A 91 12.40 6.76 -19.85
N ALA A 92 11.32 6.38 -19.17
CA ALA A 92 10.07 5.92 -19.78
C ALA A 92 9.17 7.07 -20.27
N GLY A 93 9.52 8.34 -20.00
CA GLY A 93 8.77 9.49 -20.48
C GLY A 93 7.45 9.74 -19.75
N PHE A 94 7.40 9.44 -18.44
CA PHE A 94 6.21 9.71 -17.61
C PHE A 94 5.90 11.22 -17.54
N ASP A 95 4.62 11.57 -17.69
CA ASP A 95 4.12 12.94 -17.60
C ASP A 95 3.28 13.21 -16.33
N ARG A 96 2.60 14.37 -16.26
CA ARG A 96 1.82 14.80 -15.08
C ARG A 96 0.52 14.01 -14.86
N GLY A 97 -0.01 13.39 -15.90
CA GLY A 97 -1.23 12.58 -15.83
C GLY A 97 -0.95 11.11 -15.49
N ASP A 98 0.24 10.63 -15.85
CA ASP A 98 0.73 9.32 -15.45
C ASP A 98 0.88 9.19 -13.94
N TRP A 99 0.92 7.95 -13.43
CA TRP A 99 0.67 7.70 -12.02
C TRP A 99 1.45 6.52 -11.46
N VAL A 100 1.40 6.35 -10.14
CA VAL A 100 2.20 5.34 -9.40
C VAL A 100 1.28 4.36 -8.66
N VAL A 101 1.65 3.08 -8.65
CA VAL A 101 1.10 2.08 -7.73
C VAL A 101 2.19 1.68 -6.75
N ALA A 102 1.90 1.80 -5.46
CA ALA A 102 2.73 1.29 -4.39
C ALA A 102 2.24 -0.11 -3.99
N LEU A 103 2.89 -1.17 -4.46
CA LEU A 103 2.57 -2.56 -4.15
C LEU A 103 3.54 -3.10 -3.11
N GLY A 104 3.14 -3.17 -1.85
CA GLY A 104 4.03 -3.63 -0.78
C GLY A 104 3.61 -3.25 0.63
N GLY A 105 4.51 -3.45 1.58
CA GLY A 105 4.32 -2.99 2.96
C GLY A 105 4.49 -1.48 3.12
N GLY A 106 4.52 -1.01 4.37
CA GLY A 106 4.63 0.43 4.68
C GLY A 106 5.89 1.10 4.10
N VAL A 107 6.99 0.36 3.98
CA VAL A 107 8.24 0.86 3.37
C VAL A 107 8.03 1.23 1.89
N VAL A 108 7.42 0.32 1.11
CA VAL A 108 7.10 0.57 -0.30
C VAL A 108 6.06 1.69 -0.41
N GLY A 109 5.04 1.67 0.46
CA GLY A 109 4.02 2.71 0.53
C GLY A 109 4.60 4.12 0.72
N ASP A 110 5.50 4.29 1.68
CA ASP A 110 6.16 5.56 1.95
C ASP A 110 7.10 5.99 0.82
N MET A 111 7.90 5.04 0.28
CA MET A 111 8.84 5.30 -0.80
C MET A 111 8.12 5.72 -2.09
N ALA A 112 7.20 4.89 -2.57
CA ALA A 112 6.47 5.15 -3.80
C ALA A 112 5.52 6.34 -3.66
N GLY A 113 4.92 6.55 -2.48
CA GLY A 113 4.15 7.76 -2.17
C GLY A 113 5.00 9.03 -2.21
N PHE A 114 6.23 8.98 -1.67
CA PHE A 114 7.16 10.11 -1.70
C PHE A 114 7.60 10.42 -3.14
N VAL A 115 7.94 9.39 -3.91
CA VAL A 115 8.23 9.50 -5.35
C VAL A 115 7.06 10.16 -6.07
N ALA A 116 5.84 9.66 -5.88
CA ALA A 116 4.66 10.23 -6.52
C ALA A 116 4.41 11.69 -6.13
N SER A 117 4.65 12.05 -4.87
CA SER A 117 4.42 13.41 -4.37
C SER A 117 5.40 14.45 -4.92
N THR A 118 6.60 14.02 -5.30
CA THR A 118 7.70 14.91 -5.70
C THR A 118 7.96 14.88 -7.20
N TYR A 119 7.70 13.74 -7.87
CA TYR A 119 7.83 13.60 -9.31
C TYR A 119 6.93 14.61 -10.03
N LEU A 120 7.51 15.44 -10.89
CA LEU A 120 6.83 16.56 -11.56
C LEU A 120 6.06 17.50 -10.61
N ARG A 121 6.42 17.54 -9.32
CA ARG A 121 5.72 18.26 -8.22
C ARG A 121 4.36 17.67 -7.83
N GLY A 122 4.18 16.37 -8.06
CA GLY A 122 2.98 15.63 -7.68
C GLY A 122 2.32 14.98 -8.89
N VAL A 123 2.22 13.65 -8.82
CA VAL A 123 1.41 12.81 -9.69
C VAL A 123 0.45 11.96 -8.85
N PRO A 124 -0.67 11.47 -9.42
CA PRO A 124 -1.57 10.58 -8.71
C PRO A 124 -0.88 9.29 -8.29
N TYR A 125 -1.33 8.69 -7.19
CA TYR A 125 -0.88 7.35 -6.82
C TYR A 125 -1.98 6.53 -6.14
N VAL A 126 -1.80 5.22 -6.15
CA VAL A 126 -2.67 4.22 -5.54
C VAL A 126 -1.83 3.33 -4.62
N GLN A 127 -2.39 2.92 -3.48
CA GLN A 127 -1.73 1.97 -2.59
C GLN A 127 -2.36 0.57 -2.66
N VAL A 128 -1.50 -0.43 -2.68
CA VAL A 128 -1.86 -1.85 -2.58
C VAL A 128 -1.07 -2.45 -1.41
N PRO A 129 -1.50 -2.18 -0.16
CA PRO A 129 -0.77 -2.59 1.04
C PRO A 129 -0.81 -4.11 1.25
N THR A 130 0.35 -4.72 1.52
CA THR A 130 0.50 -6.19 1.66
C THR A 130 0.91 -6.66 3.06
N THR A 131 1.02 -5.75 4.03
CA THR A 131 1.27 -6.07 5.45
C THR A 131 0.13 -5.56 6.33
N ILE A 132 -0.08 -6.17 7.50
CA ILE A 132 -1.12 -5.73 8.44
C ILE A 132 -0.92 -4.26 8.82
N VAL A 133 0.28 -3.86 9.24
CA VAL A 133 0.61 -2.45 9.57
C VAL A 133 0.24 -1.51 8.42
N ALA A 134 0.52 -1.91 7.19
CA ALA A 134 0.20 -1.08 6.04
C ALA A 134 -1.30 -0.99 5.78
N GLN A 135 -2.04 -2.09 5.93
CA GLN A 135 -3.49 -2.14 5.72
C GLN A 135 -4.26 -1.35 6.79
N VAL A 136 -3.76 -1.26 8.02
CA VAL A 136 -4.50 -0.66 9.15
C VAL A 136 -3.98 0.71 9.61
N ASP A 137 -2.73 1.08 9.28
CA ASP A 137 -2.12 2.34 9.74
C ASP A 137 -1.46 3.09 8.57
N SER A 138 -0.37 2.56 8.01
CA SER A 138 0.50 3.39 7.15
C SER A 138 -0.09 3.74 5.78
N SER A 139 -1.18 3.09 5.35
CA SER A 139 -1.89 3.47 4.13
C SER A 139 -2.87 4.61 4.30
N ILE A 140 -3.09 5.05 5.54
CA ILE A 140 -4.09 6.04 5.91
C ILE A 140 -3.37 7.29 6.46
N GLY A 141 -3.81 8.47 6.05
CA GLY A 141 -3.29 9.75 6.52
C GLY A 141 -2.24 10.41 5.61
N GLY A 142 -1.81 9.75 4.54
CA GLY A 142 -1.02 10.34 3.45
C GLY A 142 0.39 10.77 3.83
N LYS A 143 0.92 10.29 4.96
CA LYS A 143 2.35 10.47 5.26
C LYS A 143 3.16 9.63 4.29
N THR A 144 4.15 10.23 3.67
CA THR A 144 5.09 9.55 2.78
C THR A 144 6.49 10.07 3.05
N GLY A 145 7.51 9.28 2.78
CA GLY A 145 8.87 9.76 2.98
C GLY A 145 9.96 8.72 2.93
N VAL A 146 11.17 9.20 3.15
CA VAL A 146 12.40 8.42 3.19
C VAL A 146 13.21 8.75 4.44
N ASN A 147 14.11 7.84 4.78
CA ASN A 147 15.02 7.97 5.89
C ASN A 147 16.27 8.75 5.45
N HIS A 148 16.84 9.47 6.41
CA HIS A 148 18.19 10.01 6.34
C HIS A 148 19.08 9.22 7.29
N ALA A 149 20.39 9.20 7.06
CA ALA A 149 21.35 8.49 7.94
C ALA A 149 21.27 8.95 9.42
N LEU A 150 20.78 10.17 9.66
CA LEU A 150 20.62 10.76 11.00
C LEU A 150 19.22 10.59 11.60
N GLY A 151 18.26 9.99 10.88
CA GLY A 151 16.93 9.78 11.43
C GLY A 151 15.90 9.28 10.42
N LYS A 152 14.92 8.55 10.96
CA LYS A 152 13.83 7.96 10.17
C LYS A 152 12.72 8.96 9.89
N ASN A 153 12.13 8.86 8.70
CA ASN A 153 10.96 9.65 8.29
C ASN A 153 11.11 11.17 8.42
N LEU A 154 12.35 11.69 8.36
CA LEU A 154 12.62 13.13 8.48
C LEU A 154 12.44 13.89 7.15
N ILE A 155 12.41 13.16 6.03
CA ILE A 155 12.29 13.72 4.68
C ILE A 155 11.04 13.11 4.05
N GLY A 156 10.05 13.94 3.74
CA GLY A 156 8.76 13.43 3.29
C GLY A 156 7.76 14.51 2.92
N THR A 157 6.58 14.08 2.52
CA THR A 157 5.45 14.95 2.19
C THR A 157 4.15 14.36 2.73
N PHE A 158 3.10 15.19 2.78
CA PHE A 158 1.74 14.71 2.91
C PHE A 158 1.12 14.63 1.51
N HIS A 159 0.88 13.42 1.02
CA HIS A 159 0.31 13.14 -0.30
C HIS A 159 -0.73 12.03 -0.17
N GLN A 160 -1.97 12.31 -0.56
CA GLN A 160 -3.09 11.38 -0.37
C GLN A 160 -3.25 10.47 -1.60
N PRO A 161 -3.51 9.16 -1.41
CA PRO A 161 -3.74 8.27 -2.52
C PRO A 161 -5.09 8.58 -3.17
N ARG A 162 -5.25 8.13 -4.42
CA ARG A 162 -6.54 8.15 -5.13
C ARG A 162 -7.41 6.95 -4.76
N LEU A 163 -6.80 5.88 -4.27
CA LEU A 163 -7.43 4.62 -3.90
C LEU A 163 -6.47 3.79 -3.04
N VAL A 164 -7.02 3.02 -2.12
CA VAL A 164 -6.31 1.95 -1.40
C VAL A 164 -7.02 0.61 -1.70
N LEU A 165 -6.27 -0.41 -2.10
CA LEU A 165 -6.77 -1.77 -2.33
C LEU A 165 -6.05 -2.75 -1.41
N ALA A 166 -6.71 -3.12 -0.32
CA ALA A 166 -6.20 -4.05 0.68
C ALA A 166 -6.72 -5.47 0.40
N ASP A 167 -5.91 -6.26 -0.29
CA ASP A 167 -6.16 -7.69 -0.47
C ASP A 167 -5.67 -8.48 0.76
N THR A 168 -6.61 -9.05 1.51
CA THR A 168 -6.30 -9.83 2.72
C THR A 168 -5.62 -11.16 2.39
N ASN A 169 -5.73 -11.67 1.16
CA ASN A 169 -5.02 -12.87 0.73
C ASN A 169 -3.49 -12.67 0.78
N ALA A 170 -3.01 -11.43 0.64
CA ALA A 170 -1.59 -11.12 0.74
C ALA A 170 -1.00 -11.49 2.12
N LEU A 171 -1.81 -11.42 3.18
CA LEU A 171 -1.39 -11.66 4.56
C LEU A 171 -1.02 -13.11 4.85
N HIS A 172 -1.53 -14.08 4.07
CA HIS A 172 -1.16 -15.50 4.22
C HIS A 172 0.31 -15.76 3.90
N SER A 173 0.91 -14.95 3.03
CA SER A 173 2.35 -15.07 2.70
C SER A 173 3.26 -14.40 3.72
N LEU A 174 2.71 -13.57 4.60
CA LEU A 174 3.47 -12.75 5.53
C LEU A 174 4.05 -13.64 6.65
N PRO A 175 5.34 -13.50 7.01
CA PRO A 175 5.91 -14.26 8.12
C PRO A 175 5.10 -14.04 9.40
N ARG A 176 4.87 -15.10 10.18
CA ARG A 176 4.09 -15.03 11.42
C ARG A 176 4.54 -13.89 12.34
N ARG A 177 5.85 -13.67 12.47
CA ARG A 177 6.42 -12.56 13.25
C ARG A 177 5.90 -11.19 12.80
N GLU A 178 5.80 -10.98 11.49
CA GLU A 178 5.30 -9.72 10.92
C GLU A 178 3.78 -9.59 11.09
N ARG A 179 3.02 -10.70 11.09
CA ARG A 179 1.60 -10.69 11.47
C ARG A 179 1.41 -10.28 12.93
N ILE A 180 2.19 -10.86 13.84
CA ILE A 180 2.20 -10.48 15.27
C ILE A 180 2.56 -9.00 15.43
N ALA A 181 3.61 -8.55 14.75
CA ALA A 181 4.04 -7.15 14.82
C ALA A 181 2.93 -6.20 14.35
N GLY A 182 2.23 -6.52 13.26
CA GLY A 182 1.10 -5.73 12.80
C GLY A 182 -0.11 -5.75 13.72
N MET A 183 -0.34 -6.86 14.41
CA MET A 183 -1.44 -6.99 15.36
C MET A 183 -1.29 -6.04 16.56
N ALA A 184 -0.07 -5.62 16.89
CA ALA A 184 0.15 -4.60 17.91
C ALA A 184 -0.58 -3.28 17.59
N GLU A 185 -0.64 -2.89 16.30
CA GLU A 185 -1.37 -1.69 15.88
C GLU A 185 -2.90 -1.89 15.94
N VAL A 186 -3.39 -3.10 15.64
CA VAL A 186 -4.81 -3.44 15.76
C VAL A 186 -5.26 -3.43 17.23
N VAL A 187 -4.46 -4.03 18.12
CA VAL A 187 -4.69 -3.99 19.58
C VAL A 187 -4.66 -2.56 20.10
N LYS A 188 -3.72 -1.73 19.62
CA LYS A 188 -3.69 -0.29 19.94
C LYS A 188 -5.05 0.33 19.61
N HIS A 189 -5.59 0.13 18.41
CA HIS A 189 -6.90 0.67 18.03
C HIS A 189 -8.03 0.22 18.96
N GLY A 190 -8.07 -1.06 19.33
CA GLY A 190 -9.03 -1.57 20.33
C GLY A 190 -8.92 -0.81 21.65
N LEU A 191 -7.70 -0.72 22.21
CA LEU A 191 -7.46 -0.04 23.49
C LEU A 191 -7.84 1.45 23.49
N ILE A 192 -7.64 2.17 22.39
CA ILE A 192 -7.84 3.62 22.37
C ILE A 192 -9.22 4.07 21.87
N ARG A 193 -9.96 3.20 21.16
CA ARG A 193 -11.18 3.61 20.45
C ARG A 193 -12.30 2.58 20.39
N ASP A 194 -12.03 1.30 20.60
CA ASP A 194 -13.02 0.25 20.35
C ASP A 194 -12.90 -0.90 21.36
N ALA A 195 -13.72 -0.84 22.41
CA ALA A 195 -13.73 -1.85 23.46
C ALA A 195 -14.26 -3.21 22.98
N GLU A 196 -15.13 -3.24 21.98
CA GLU A 196 -15.67 -4.48 21.42
C GLU A 196 -14.57 -5.19 20.61
N LEU A 197 -13.84 -4.45 19.78
CA LEU A 197 -12.65 -4.96 19.09
C LEU A 197 -11.61 -5.48 20.09
N PHE A 198 -11.36 -4.75 21.19
CA PHE A 198 -10.40 -5.21 22.19
C PHE A 198 -10.83 -6.53 22.84
N ALA A 199 -12.08 -6.65 23.27
CA ALA A 199 -12.62 -7.87 23.85
C ALA A 199 -12.57 -9.05 22.87
N PHE A 200 -12.91 -8.81 21.60
CA PHE A 200 -12.77 -9.81 20.53
C PHE A 200 -11.33 -10.31 20.40
N LEU A 201 -10.35 -9.39 20.40
CA LEU A 201 -8.94 -9.77 20.31
C LEU A 201 -8.47 -10.52 21.56
N GLU A 202 -8.98 -10.23 22.76
CA GLU A 202 -8.64 -11.01 23.96
C GLU A 202 -9.01 -12.49 23.83
N GLU A 203 -10.11 -12.79 23.13
CA GLU A 203 -10.59 -14.15 22.92
C GLU A 203 -9.93 -14.85 21.72
N HIS A 204 -9.64 -14.11 20.64
CA HIS A 204 -9.30 -14.70 19.33
C HIS A 204 -7.92 -14.35 18.77
N LEU A 205 -7.05 -13.65 19.52
CA LEU A 205 -5.77 -13.13 19.00
C LEU A 205 -4.93 -14.16 18.23
N GLU A 206 -4.78 -15.36 18.78
CA GLU A 206 -3.94 -16.41 18.18
C GLU A 206 -4.54 -16.90 16.85
N GLU A 207 -5.86 -17.07 16.79
CA GLU A 207 -6.59 -17.48 15.59
C GLU A 207 -6.50 -16.40 14.50
N VAL A 208 -6.61 -15.11 14.87
CA VAL A 208 -6.40 -13.99 13.95
C VAL A 208 -4.97 -14.01 13.40
N VAL A 209 -3.97 -14.13 14.28
CA VAL A 209 -2.55 -14.15 13.91
C VAL A 209 -2.20 -15.33 13.00
N ASP A 210 -2.83 -16.48 13.23
CA ASP A 210 -2.60 -17.68 12.43
C ASP A 210 -3.51 -17.79 11.21
N MET A 211 -4.35 -16.76 10.97
CA MET A 211 -5.30 -16.68 9.85
C MET A 211 -6.26 -17.88 9.82
N ALA A 212 -6.73 -18.29 11.01
CA ALA A 212 -7.51 -19.50 11.26
C ALA A 212 -8.97 -19.24 11.66
N LEU A 213 -9.38 -17.96 11.76
CA LEU A 213 -10.77 -17.62 12.01
C LEU A 213 -11.66 -17.93 10.81
N GLU A 214 -12.78 -18.57 11.08
CA GLU A 214 -13.84 -18.80 10.10
C GLU A 214 -14.69 -17.52 9.95
N PRO A 215 -15.16 -17.16 8.75
CA PRO A 215 -15.91 -15.92 8.52
C PRO A 215 -17.12 -15.73 9.45
N GLU A 216 -17.76 -16.82 9.87
CA GLU A 216 -18.93 -16.80 10.76
C GLU A 216 -18.62 -16.33 12.19
N THR A 217 -17.34 -16.20 12.55
CA THR A 217 -16.89 -15.68 13.85
C THR A 217 -16.70 -14.16 13.86
N LEU A 218 -16.86 -13.49 12.72
CA LEU A 218 -16.62 -12.05 12.54
C LEU A 218 -17.91 -11.20 12.49
N ASP A 219 -19.08 -11.81 12.67
CA ASP A 219 -20.41 -11.16 12.63
C ASP A 219 -20.98 -10.86 14.03
#